data_AF-A0A1H8EXV3-F1
#
_entry.id   AF-A0A1H8EXV3-F1
#
_cell.length_a   1.000
_cell.length_b   1.000
_cell.length_c   1.000
_cell.angle_alpha   90.00
_cell.angle_beta   90.00
_cell.angle_gamma   90.00
#
_symmetry.space_group_name_H-M   'P 1'
#
loop_
_entity.id
_entity.type
_entity.pdbx_description
1 polymer ?
#
loop_
_entity_poly.entity_id
_entity_poly.type
_entity_poly.pdbx_seq_one_letter_code
_entity_poly.pdbx_strand_id
1 'polypeptide(L)'
;MAMSVGGDSTEKPMSDINTTPLVDVMLVLLIIFLIAVPVAIQTVKGIKLPSVRFDPTTTKPENVSLSVTEEGGQCAVYWNVSRVNHEELLNRAVDKLKAEIARQGGVNAANLDLPEAHIRADVNTPYRCVGATIYTMQQAGFARVGFISQPSVGDAAAS
;
A
#
# COMPACT_ATOMS: atom_id res chain seq x y z
N MET A 1 23.87 56.33 83.20
CA MET A 1 23.68 56.54 81.75
C MET A 1 23.91 55.18 81.08
N ALA A 2 22.83 54.57 80.60
CA ALA A 2 22.81 53.18 80.15
C ALA A 2 23.12 53.07 78.64
N MET A 3 23.89 52.04 78.29
CA MET A 3 24.13 51.60 76.92
C MET A 3 22.97 50.71 76.48
N SER A 4 22.47 50.91 75.25
CA SER A 4 21.62 49.94 74.56
C SER A 4 21.96 50.01 73.07
N VAL A 5 22.65 48.99 72.57
CA VAL A 5 22.82 48.73 71.14
C VAL A 5 22.03 47.45 70.85
N GLY A 6 20.81 47.62 70.34
CA GLY A 6 20.08 46.59 69.60
C GLY A 6 20.32 46.90 68.13
N GLY A 7 20.74 45.99 67.27
CA GLY A 7 20.33 44.60 67.14
C GLY A 7 20.02 44.48 65.66
N ASP A 8 21.01 44.00 64.91
CA ASP A 8 21.04 43.88 63.45
C ASP A 8 19.81 43.15 62.91
N SER A 9 18.84 43.90 62.37
CA SER A 9 17.72 43.36 61.61
C SER A 9 18.09 43.31 60.14
N THR A 10 18.71 42.20 59.74
CA THR A 10 18.83 41.78 58.34
C THR A 10 17.45 41.76 57.69
N GLU A 11 17.10 42.80 56.94
CA GLU A 11 15.99 42.78 56.00
C GLU A 11 16.32 41.81 54.86
N LYS A 12 15.72 40.62 54.89
CA LYS A 12 15.66 39.72 53.74
C LYS A 12 14.58 40.27 52.80
N PRO A 13 14.89 40.64 51.55
CA PRO A 13 13.85 40.99 50.60
C PRO A 13 13.10 39.71 50.23
N MET A 14 11.84 39.60 50.65
CA MET A 14 10.93 38.56 50.15
C MET A 14 10.58 38.94 48.70
N SER A 15 11.26 38.36 47.71
CA SER A 15 10.80 38.42 46.33
C SER A 15 9.61 37.49 46.19
N ASP A 16 8.41 38.06 46.29
CA ASP A 16 7.19 37.33 45.93
C ASP A 16 7.28 36.99 44.43
N ILE A 17 7.34 35.70 44.11
CA ILE A 17 7.39 35.26 42.71
C ILE A 17 6.00 35.51 42.14
N ASN A 18 5.88 36.46 41.21
CA ASN A 18 4.67 36.61 40.42
C ASN A 18 4.44 35.32 39.63
N THR A 19 3.52 34.48 40.12
CA THR A 19 3.12 33.22 39.48
C THR A 19 2.18 33.45 38.29
N THR A 20 1.55 34.63 38.22
CA THR A 20 0.68 35.06 37.12
C THR A 20 1.34 34.98 35.73
N PRO A 21 2.55 35.52 35.49
CA PRO A 21 3.23 35.34 34.21
C PRO A 21 3.73 33.91 33.98
N LEU A 22 4.00 33.13 35.03
CA LEU A 22 4.45 31.74 34.90
C LEU A 22 3.31 30.84 34.40
N VAL A 23 2.09 31.03 34.91
CA VAL A 23 0.91 30.28 34.50
C VAL A 23 0.54 30.59 33.04
N ASP A 24 0.68 31.84 32.60
CA ASP A 24 0.40 32.25 31.22
C ASP A 24 1.32 31.55 30.20
N VAL A 25 2.63 31.52 30.47
CA VAL A 25 3.60 30.80 29.63
C VAL A 25 3.29 29.30 29.55
N MET A 26 2.88 28.69 30.67
CA MET A 26 2.49 27.27 30.69
C MET A 26 1.22 27.01 29.87
N LEU A 27 0.22 27.89 29.95
CA LEU A 27 -1.01 27.77 29.16
C LEU A 27 -0.74 27.94 27.65
N VAL A 28 0.12 28.89 27.27
CA VAL A 28 0.53 29.07 25.87
C VAL A 28 1.20 27.79 25.33
N LEU A 29 2.09 27.16 26.10
CA LEU A 29 2.72 25.90 25.69
C LEU A 29 1.71 24.76 25.52
N LEU A 30 0.69 24.66 26.40
CA LEU A 30 -0.37 23.66 26.27
C LEU A 30 -1.22 23.86 25.00
N ILE A 31 -1.54 25.11 24.65
CA ILE A 31 -2.28 25.43 23.43
C ILE A 31 -1.46 25.05 22.19
N ILE A 32 -0.14 25.32 22.19
CA ILE A 32 0.76 24.92 21.09
C ILE A 32 0.80 23.40 20.92
N PHE A 33 0.91 22.64 22.01
CA PHE A 33 0.86 21.18 21.94
C PHE A 33 -0.50 20.66 21.44
N LEU A 34 -1.61 21.27 21.88
CA LEU A 34 -2.96 20.91 21.44
C LEU A 34 -3.14 21.05 19.92
N ILE A 35 -2.63 22.13 19.31
CA ILE A 35 -2.77 22.39 17.87
C ILE A 35 -1.78 21.59 17.01
N ALA A 36 -0.64 21.15 17.56
CA ALA A 36 0.38 20.41 16.82
C ALA A 36 0.00 18.93 16.60
N VAL A 37 -0.68 18.30 17.56
CA VAL A 37 -1.10 16.88 17.50
C VAL A 37 -1.91 16.52 16.23
N PRO A 38 -2.95 17.27 15.82
CA PRO A 38 -3.75 16.89 14.64
C PRO A 38 -2.99 16.98 13.31
N VAL A 39 -1.83 17.65 13.24
CA VAL A 39 -1.01 17.75 12.02
C VAL A 39 -0.27 16.45 11.72
N ALA A 40 -0.05 15.57 12.71
CA ALA A 40 0.74 14.36 12.55
C ALA A 40 0.01 13.19 11.87
N ILE A 41 -1.31 13.28 11.63
CA ILE A 41 -2.12 12.19 11.09
C ILE A 41 -2.41 12.43 9.60
N GLN A 42 -1.40 12.26 8.75
CA GLN A 42 -1.56 12.31 7.29
C GLN A 42 -2.08 10.97 6.74
N THR A 43 -3.26 10.54 7.18
CA THR A 43 -4.03 9.56 6.40
C THR A 43 -4.84 10.35 5.39
N VAL A 44 -4.79 9.98 4.10
CA VAL A 44 -5.69 10.57 3.10
C VAL A 44 -7.13 10.32 3.56
N LYS A 45 -7.79 11.38 4.04
CA LYS A 45 -9.18 11.30 4.51
C LYS A 45 -10.04 10.79 3.35
N GLY A 46 -10.74 9.68 3.57
CA GLY A 46 -11.69 9.13 2.60
C GLY A 46 -11.23 7.90 1.79
N ILE A 47 -10.02 7.38 2.01
CA ILE A 47 -9.64 6.09 1.40
C ILE A 47 -10.20 4.94 2.25
N LYS A 48 -11.31 4.36 1.79
CA LYS A 48 -11.88 3.12 2.35
C LYS A 48 -11.25 1.94 1.62
N LEU A 49 -10.25 1.30 2.24
CA LEU A 49 -9.70 0.05 1.69
C LEU A 49 -10.72 -1.08 1.84
N PRO A 50 -11.02 -1.83 0.78
CA PRO A 50 -11.85 -3.03 0.89
C PRO A 50 -11.09 -4.11 1.69
N SER A 51 -11.79 -4.76 2.61
CA SER A 51 -11.27 -5.94 3.31
C SER A 51 -11.49 -7.16 2.41
N VAL A 52 -10.41 -7.65 1.81
CA VAL A 52 -10.42 -8.84 0.96
C VAL A 52 -9.93 -10.02 1.81
N ARG A 53 -10.73 -11.09 1.91
CA ARG A 53 -10.28 -12.34 2.53
C ARG A 53 -9.37 -13.06 1.54
N PHE A 54 -8.32 -13.70 2.06
CA PHE A 54 -7.40 -14.50 1.26
C PHE A 54 -8.14 -15.74 0.77
N ASP A 55 -8.59 -15.75 -0.48
CA ASP A 55 -9.09 -16.95 -1.15
C ASP A 55 -7.93 -17.62 -1.90
N PRO A 56 -7.67 -18.93 -1.67
CA PRO A 56 -6.64 -19.64 -2.40
C PRO A 56 -7.00 -19.66 -3.90
N THR A 57 -6.16 -19.01 -4.70
CA THR A 57 -6.36 -18.95 -6.15
C THR A 57 -6.20 -20.35 -6.74
N THR A 58 -7.31 -20.98 -7.14
CA THR A 58 -7.25 -22.23 -7.90
C THR A 58 -6.82 -21.92 -9.34
N THR A 59 -5.56 -22.19 -9.67
CA THR A 59 -5.08 -22.13 -11.05
C THR A 59 -5.74 -23.25 -11.86
N LYS A 60 -6.71 -22.90 -12.70
CA LYS A 60 -7.25 -23.83 -13.70
C LYS A 60 -6.28 -23.93 -14.89
N PRO A 61 -6.24 -25.05 -15.63
CA PRO A 61 -5.39 -25.20 -16.80
C PRO A 61 -5.67 -24.17 -17.91
N GLU A 62 -6.88 -23.62 -17.97
CA GLU A 62 -7.21 -22.53 -18.90
C GLU A 62 -6.60 -21.17 -18.55
N ASN A 63 -6.12 -20.98 -17.31
CA ASN A 63 -5.64 -19.68 -16.85
C ASN A 63 -4.30 -19.32 -17.48
N VAL A 64 -4.13 -18.02 -17.76
CA VAL A 64 -2.92 -17.47 -18.34
C VAL A 64 -1.97 -17.07 -17.22
N SER A 65 -0.74 -17.57 -17.26
CA SER A 65 0.29 -17.24 -16.28
C SER A 65 1.29 -16.24 -16.88
N LEU A 66 1.29 -15.02 -16.35
CA LEU A 66 2.23 -13.97 -16.71
C LEU A 66 3.23 -13.76 -15.58
N SER A 67 4.49 -13.60 -15.96
CA SER A 67 5.55 -13.17 -15.04
C SER A 67 6.07 -11.81 -15.50
N VAL A 68 6.10 -10.84 -14.60
CA VAL A 68 6.57 -9.47 -14.87
C VAL A 68 7.81 -9.23 -14.04
N THR A 69 8.87 -8.77 -14.71
CA THR A 69 10.11 -8.38 -14.06
C THR A 69 10.60 -7.06 -14.64
N GLU A 70 11.54 -6.45 -13.94
CA GLU A 70 12.29 -5.30 -14.40
C GLU A 70 13.69 -5.77 -14.80
N GLU A 71 14.11 -5.42 -16.02
CA GLU A 71 15.44 -5.72 -16.55
C GLU A 71 16.03 -4.42 -17.11
N GLY A 72 16.99 -3.83 -16.38
CA GLY A 72 17.82 -2.73 -16.89
C GLY A 72 17.04 -1.45 -17.23
N GLY A 73 16.03 -1.09 -16.45
CA GLY A 73 15.17 0.08 -16.67
C GLY A 73 13.89 -0.21 -17.46
N GLN A 74 13.79 -1.40 -18.05
CA GLN A 74 12.70 -1.78 -18.94
C GLN A 74 11.81 -2.85 -18.31
N CYS A 75 10.51 -2.76 -18.58
CA CYS A 75 9.54 -3.77 -18.17
C CYS A 75 9.68 -5.00 -19.09
N ALA A 76 10.00 -6.15 -18.52
CA ALA A 76 10.02 -7.41 -19.23
C ALA A 76 8.82 -8.26 -18.80
N VAL A 77 7.99 -8.65 -19.77
CA VAL A 77 6.84 -9.51 -19.55
C VAL A 77 7.11 -10.87 -20.17
N TYR A 78 6.84 -11.91 -19.41
CA TYR A 78 7.00 -13.29 -19.79
C TYR A 78 5.65 -13.98 -19.76
N TRP A 79 5.26 -14.58 -20.88
CA TRP A 79 4.15 -15.51 -20.93
C TRP A 79 4.69 -16.92 -20.69
N ASN A 80 4.37 -17.50 -19.54
CA ASN A 80 5.02 -18.71 -19.03
C ASN A 80 6.55 -18.52 -18.94
N VAL A 81 7.28 -18.95 -19.97
CA VAL A 81 8.76 -18.87 -20.08
C VAL A 81 9.23 -18.01 -21.26
N SER A 82 8.33 -17.56 -22.12
CA SER A 82 8.68 -16.80 -23.32
C SER A 82 8.52 -15.31 -23.07
N ARG A 83 9.59 -14.54 -23.32
CA ARG A 83 9.52 -13.08 -23.32
C ARG A 83 8.61 -12.62 -24.45
N VAL A 84 7.70 -11.70 -24.13
CA VAL A 84 6.76 -11.11 -25.09
C VAL A 84 6.82 -9.60 -25.02
N ASN A 85 6.68 -8.95 -26.17
CA ASN A 85 6.48 -7.50 -26.22
C ASN A 85 5.00 -7.16 -25.99
N HIS A 86 4.67 -5.87 -25.90
CA HIS A 86 3.30 -5.42 -25.63
C HIS A 86 2.28 -5.84 -26.71
N GLU A 87 2.64 -5.73 -27.98
CA GLU A 87 1.75 -6.03 -29.11
C GLU A 87 1.52 -7.54 -29.25
N GLU A 88 2.59 -8.32 -29.10
CA GLU A 88 2.57 -9.78 -29.10
C GLU A 88 1.79 -10.32 -27.91
N LEU A 89 1.93 -9.70 -26.74
CA LEU A 89 1.16 -10.04 -25.55
C LEU A 89 -0.35 -9.84 -25.80
N LEU A 90 -0.75 -8.71 -26.41
CA LEU A 90 -2.13 -8.43 -26.75
C LEU A 90 -2.68 -9.46 -27.75
N ASN A 91 -1.96 -9.70 -28.85
CA ASN A 91 -2.40 -10.62 -29.90
C ASN A 91 -2.55 -12.06 -29.37
N ARG A 92 -1.53 -12.55 -28.63
CA ARG A 92 -1.58 -13.89 -28.02
C ARG A 92 -2.69 -14.02 -27.00
N ALA A 93 -2.94 -12.98 -26.21
CA ALA A 93 -4.01 -12.98 -25.23
C ALA A 93 -5.39 -13.08 -25.90
N VAL A 94 -5.62 -12.29 -26.95
CA VAL A 94 -6.87 -12.33 -27.73
C VAL A 94 -7.06 -13.69 -28.38
N ASP A 95 -6.03 -14.25 -29.00
CA ASP A 95 -6.09 -15.56 -29.65
C ASP A 95 -6.37 -16.67 -28.65
N LYS A 96 -5.72 -16.64 -27.48
CA LYS A 96 -5.95 -17.62 -26.41
C LYS A 96 -7.36 -17.52 -25.85
N LEU A 97 -7.87 -16.31 -25.61
CA LEU A 97 -9.24 -16.10 -25.12
C LEU A 97 -10.27 -16.62 -26.13
N LYS A 98 -10.10 -16.30 -27.42
CA LYS A 98 -10.98 -16.81 -28.49
C LYS A 98 -10.94 -18.32 -28.59
N ALA A 99 -9.76 -18.93 -28.51
CA ALA A 99 -9.60 -20.38 -28.58
C ALA A 99 -10.29 -21.08 -27.40
N GLU A 100 -10.23 -20.51 -26.20
CA GLU A 100 -10.88 -21.08 -25.02
C GLU A 100 -12.41 -20.94 -25.08
N ILE A 101 -12.91 -19.77 -25.50
CA ILE A 101 -14.35 -19.55 -25.73
C ILE A 101 -14.86 -20.51 -26.82
N ALA A 102 -14.12 -20.71 -27.90
CA ALA A 102 -14.48 -21.65 -28.96
C ALA A 102 -14.52 -23.10 -28.44
N ARG A 103 -13.57 -23.51 -27.58
CA ARG A 103 -13.54 -24.83 -26.97
C ARG A 103 -14.75 -25.09 -26.07
N GLN A 104 -15.21 -24.06 -25.36
CA GLN A 104 -16.34 -24.18 -24.42
C GLN A 104 -17.72 -24.08 -25.07
N GLY A 105 -17.82 -24.03 -26.41
CA GLY A 105 -19.09 -24.00 -27.14
C GLY A 105 -19.57 -22.60 -27.55
N GLY A 106 -18.68 -21.61 -27.51
CA GLY A 106 -18.94 -20.24 -27.96
C GLY A 106 -19.58 -19.35 -26.89
N VAL A 107 -19.85 -18.10 -27.25
CA VAL A 107 -20.40 -17.05 -26.36
C VAL A 107 -21.75 -17.39 -25.72
N ASN A 108 -22.46 -18.41 -26.22
CA ASN A 108 -23.79 -18.81 -25.74
C ASN A 108 -23.79 -20.05 -24.84
N ALA A 109 -22.61 -20.57 -24.44
CA ALA A 109 -22.53 -21.72 -23.54
C ALA A 109 -23.07 -21.35 -22.15
N ALA A 110 -23.98 -22.17 -21.61
CA ALA A 110 -24.62 -21.93 -20.32
C ALA A 110 -23.65 -21.94 -19.12
N ASN A 111 -22.47 -22.56 -19.27
CA ASN A 111 -21.41 -22.64 -18.27
C ASN A 111 -20.08 -22.15 -18.87
N LEU A 112 -20.05 -20.92 -19.39
CA LEU A 112 -18.82 -20.32 -19.89
C LEU A 112 -17.92 -19.92 -18.72
N ASP A 113 -16.81 -20.64 -18.55
CA ASP A 113 -15.79 -20.37 -17.55
C ASP A 113 -14.69 -19.54 -18.21
N LEU A 114 -14.77 -18.22 -18.03
CA LEU A 114 -13.83 -17.31 -18.65
C LEU A 114 -12.44 -17.51 -18.03
N PRO A 115 -11.39 -17.68 -18.85
CA PRO A 115 -10.04 -17.85 -18.33
C PRO A 115 -9.61 -16.59 -17.58
N GLU A 116 -8.90 -16.79 -16.48
CA GLU A 116 -8.38 -15.70 -15.65
C GLU A 116 -6.89 -15.46 -15.96
N ALA A 117 -6.47 -14.19 -15.93
CA ALA A 117 -5.06 -13.83 -16.10
C ALA A 117 -4.39 -13.75 -14.72
N HIS A 118 -3.41 -14.61 -14.47
CA HIS A 118 -2.65 -14.66 -13.23
C HIS A 118 -1.30 -13.98 -13.41
N ILE A 119 -1.09 -12.88 -12.70
CA ILE A 119 0.16 -12.11 -12.76
C ILE A 119 1.02 -12.45 -11.54
N ARG A 120 2.25 -12.88 -11.81
CA ARG A 120 3.36 -12.94 -10.87
C ARG A 120 4.30 -11.79 -11.18
N ALA A 121 4.75 -11.08 -10.17
CA ALA A 121 5.72 -10.01 -10.34
C ALA A 121 6.84 -10.17 -9.31
N ASP A 122 8.07 -9.84 -9.71
CA ASP A 122 9.17 -9.74 -8.74
C ASP A 122 8.94 -8.57 -7.77
N VAL A 123 9.41 -8.70 -6.55
CA VAL A 123 9.27 -7.72 -5.46
C VAL A 123 9.83 -6.35 -5.83
N ASN A 124 10.88 -6.32 -6.65
CA ASN A 124 11.55 -5.09 -7.08
C ASN A 124 10.90 -4.46 -8.32
N THR A 125 9.89 -5.12 -8.91
CA THR A 125 9.27 -4.65 -10.15
C THR A 125 8.43 -3.39 -9.89
N PRO A 126 8.71 -2.26 -10.56
CA PRO A 126 7.91 -1.06 -10.41
C PRO A 126 6.45 -1.31 -10.84
N TYR A 127 5.49 -0.77 -10.08
CA TYR A 127 4.07 -0.96 -10.36
C TYR A 127 3.67 -0.52 -11.79
N ARG A 128 4.36 0.46 -12.39
CA ARG A 128 4.12 0.85 -13.80
C ARG A 128 4.19 -0.33 -14.78
N CYS A 129 5.07 -1.31 -14.54
CA CYS A 129 5.23 -2.48 -15.40
C CYS A 129 4.08 -3.47 -15.21
N VAL A 130 3.70 -3.70 -13.95
CA VAL A 130 2.58 -4.57 -13.59
C VAL A 130 1.26 -3.97 -14.10
N GLY A 131 1.04 -2.67 -13.86
CA GLY A 131 -0.10 -1.90 -14.33
C GLY A 131 -0.26 -1.91 -15.85
N ALA A 132 0.84 -1.74 -16.59
CA ALA A 132 0.82 -1.85 -18.05
C ALA A 132 0.38 -3.24 -18.51
N THR A 133 0.86 -4.29 -17.85
CA THR A 133 0.50 -5.68 -18.15
C THR A 133 -0.98 -5.96 -17.88
N ILE A 134 -1.50 -5.46 -16.75
CA ILE A 134 -2.93 -5.54 -16.39
C ILE A 134 -3.78 -4.86 -17.48
N TYR A 135 -3.38 -3.66 -17.91
CA TYR A 135 -4.08 -2.91 -18.94
C TYR A 135 -4.14 -3.69 -20.26
N THR A 136 -3.02 -4.27 -20.70
CA THR A 136 -2.99 -5.10 -21.92
C THR A 136 -3.91 -6.32 -21.81
N MET A 137 -3.94 -6.99 -20.65
CA MET A 137 -4.82 -8.15 -20.45
C MET A 137 -6.30 -7.78 -20.42
N GLN A 138 -6.64 -6.65 -19.80
CA GLN A 138 -8.01 -6.13 -19.83
C GLN A 138 -8.43 -5.74 -21.24
N GLN A 139 -7.54 -5.10 -22.01
CA GLN A 139 -7.79 -4.78 -23.42
C GLN A 139 -7.97 -6.03 -24.28
N ALA A 140 -7.29 -7.13 -23.94
CA ALA A 140 -7.48 -8.43 -24.59
C ALA A 140 -8.82 -9.12 -24.26
N GLY A 141 -9.58 -8.62 -23.26
CA GLY A 141 -10.89 -9.14 -22.88
C GLY A 141 -10.90 -10.06 -21.64
N PHE A 142 -9.79 -10.16 -20.90
CA PHE A 142 -9.76 -10.91 -19.65
C PHE A 142 -10.51 -10.14 -18.55
N ALA A 143 -11.67 -10.66 -18.14
CA ALA A 143 -12.53 -10.01 -17.15
C ALA A 143 -11.96 -10.05 -15.71
N ARG A 144 -11.15 -11.07 -15.41
CA ARG A 144 -10.54 -11.27 -14.09
C ARG A 144 -9.04 -11.37 -14.21
N VAL A 145 -8.36 -10.55 -13.42
CA VAL A 145 -6.91 -10.54 -13.28
C VAL A 145 -6.58 -10.83 -11.82
N GLY A 146 -5.98 -11.98 -11.57
CA GLY A 146 -5.53 -12.42 -10.25
C GLY A 146 -4.04 -12.17 -10.07
N PHE A 147 -3.63 -11.99 -8.82
CA PHE A 147 -2.22 -11.95 -8.46
C PHE A 147 -1.84 -13.22 -7.72
N ILE A 148 -0.63 -13.72 -8.00
CA ILE A 148 -0.05 -14.82 -7.24
C ILE A 148 1.15 -14.27 -6.49
N SER A 149 1.04 -14.20 -5.18
CA SER A 149 2.16 -13.93 -4.28
C SER A 149 2.78 -15.25 -3.82
N GLN A 150 4.07 -15.22 -3.54
CA GLN A 150 4.74 -16.26 -2.76
C GLN A 150 4.92 -15.72 -1.34
N PRO A 151 4.48 -16.46 -0.31
CA PRO A 151 4.74 -16.05 1.07
C PRO A 151 6.25 -16.08 1.33
N SER A 152 6.74 -15.15 2.15
CA SER A 152 8.12 -15.18 2.61
C SER A 152 8.34 -16.44 3.45
N VAL A 153 9.54 -17.04 3.36
CA VAL A 153 9.86 -18.32 4.03
C VAL A 153 9.71 -18.24 5.56
N GLY A 154 9.55 -17.05 6.14
CA GLY A 154 9.27 -16.82 7.56
C GLY A 154 7.79 -16.89 7.98
N ASP A 155 6.84 -16.70 7.06
CA ASP A 155 5.40 -16.64 7.38
C ASP A 155 4.67 -17.99 7.23
N ALA A 156 5.24 -18.92 6.48
CA ALA A 156 4.66 -20.25 6.29
C ALA A 156 4.76 -21.18 7.52
N ALA A 157 5.52 -20.78 8.55
CA ALA A 157 5.67 -21.52 9.80
C ALA A 157 4.69 -21.06 10.90
N ALA A 158 3.87 -20.03 10.65
CA ALA A 158 2.98 -19.43 11.65
C ALA A 158 1.49 -19.72 11.44
N SER A 159 1.14 -20.62 10.50
CA SER A 159 -0.24 -21.05 10.22
C SER A 159 -0.44 -22.53 10.50
#